data_AF-A0AA38LMZ7-F1
#
_entry.id   AF-A0AA38LMZ7-F1
#
_cell.length_a   1.000
_cell.length_b   1.000
_cell.length_c   1.000
_cell.angle_alpha   90.00
_cell.angle_beta   90.00
_cell.angle_gamma   90.00
#
_symmetry.space_group_name_H-M   'P 1'
#
loop_
_entity.id
_entity.type
_entity.pdbx_description
1 polymer ?
#
loop_
_entity_poly.entity_id
_entity_poly.type
_entity_poly.pdbx_seq_one_letter_code
_entity_poly.pdbx_strand_id
1 'polypeptide(L)' 'ILNANYMAKCLEEYYPVLFRGENGTCAHEFIIDLRHFKVSAGIEPEDVAKRLMDYGFHGPTMSWPVPRDIND' A
#
# COMPACT_ATOMS: atom_id res chain seq x y z
N ILE A 1 2.41 7.43 -14.82
CA ILE A 1 3.33 8.26 -14.00
C ILE A 1 2.56 9.30 -13.18
N LEU A 2 1.84 10.25 -13.82
CA LEU A 2 1.07 11.28 -13.08
C LEU A 2 0.06 10.68 -12.09
N ASN A 3 -0.80 9.77 -12.56
CA ASN A 3 -1.85 9.19 -11.71
C ASN A 3 -1.30 8.46 -10.48
N ALA A 4 -0.19 7.74 -10.63
CA ALA A 4 0.46 7.04 -9.52
C ALA A 4 0.95 8.03 -8.45
N ASN A 5 1.60 9.12 -8.86
CA ASN A 5 2.07 10.15 -7.94
C ASN A 5 0.92 10.94 -7.32
N TYR A 6 -0.15 11.19 -8.08
CA TYR A 6 -1.38 11.81 -7.55
C TYR A 6 -1.98 10.95 -6.44
N MET A 7 -2.20 9.66 -6.69
CA MET A 7 -2.73 8.73 -5.68
C MET A 7 -1.79 8.58 -4.48
N ALA A 8 -0.48 8.44 -4.70
CA ALA A 8 0.51 8.39 -3.63
C ALA A 8 0.44 9.63 -2.74
N LYS A 9 0.30 10.83 -3.34
CA LYS A 9 0.17 12.09 -2.61
C LYS A 9 -1.13 12.18 -1.81
N CYS A 10 -2.24 11.67 -2.33
CA CYS A 10 -3.51 11.63 -1.60
C CYS A 10 -3.50 10.66 -0.41
N LEU A 11 -2.69 9.60 -0.49
CA LEU A 11 -2.69 8.51 0.50
C LEU A 11 -1.57 8.61 1.55
N GLU A 12 -0.53 9.42 1.32
CA GLU A 12 0.68 9.44 2.15
C GLU A 12 0.47 9.90 3.61
N GLU A 13 -0.59 10.66 3.89
CA GLU A 13 -0.93 11.06 5.27
C GLU A 13 -1.56 9.90 6.08
N TYR A 14 -2.13 8.92 5.39
CA TYR A 14 -2.85 7.79 5.99
C TYR A 14 -2.01 6.52 6.00
N TYR A 15 -1.21 6.33 4.94
CA TYR A 15 -0.44 5.12 4.73
C TYR A 15 0.99 5.47 4.30
N PRO A 16 2.02 4.88 4.93
CA PRO A 16 3.39 5.06 4.48
C PRO A 16 3.57 4.55 3.05
N VAL A 17 4.17 5.39 2.20
CA VAL A 17 4.61 4.97 0.86
C VAL A 17 6.05 4.47 0.98
N LEU A 18 6.27 3.18 0.73
CA LEU A 18 7.49 2.48 1.14
C LEU A 18 8.74 2.91 0.37
N PHE A 19 8.62 3.19 -0.93
CA PHE A 19 9.75 3.59 -1.77
C PHE A 19 9.42 4.84 -2.58
N ARG A 20 10.38 5.76 -2.65
CA ARG A 20 10.34 6.97 -3.48
C ARG A 20 11.69 7.18 -4.14
N GLY A 21 11.68 7.75 -5.34
CA GLY A 21 12.91 8.21 -5.99
C GLY A 21 13.48 9.46 -5.31
N GLU A 22 14.63 9.92 -5.78
CA GLU A 22 15.37 11.06 -5.21
C GLU A 22 14.53 12.34 -5.05
N ASN A 23 13.63 12.59 -6.00
CA ASN A 23 12.74 13.76 -5.99
C ASN A 23 11.41 13.53 -5.24
N GLY A 24 11.31 12.47 -4.42
CA GLY A 24 10.11 12.16 -3.65
C GLY A 24 8.94 11.62 -4.47
N THR A 25 9.17 11.28 -5.74
CA THR A 25 8.14 10.75 -6.67
C THR A 25 8.32 9.26 -6.91
N CYS A 26 7.23 8.59 -7.28
CA CYS A 26 7.23 7.21 -7.74
C CYS A 26 7.16 7.14 -9.28
N ALA A 27 7.33 5.95 -9.86
CA ALA A 27 7.27 5.74 -11.30
C ALA A 27 5.81 5.62 -11.79
N HIS A 28 5.41 4.44 -12.30
CA HIS A 28 4.05 4.17 -12.73
C HIS A 28 3.21 3.44 -11.68
N GLU A 29 3.80 3.10 -10.55
CA GLU A 29 3.20 2.43 -9.40
C GLU A 29 3.89 2.87 -8.09
N PHE A 30 3.30 2.52 -6.95
CA PHE A 30 3.86 2.75 -5.62
C PHE A 30 3.37 1.66 -4.65
N ILE A 31 4.06 1.50 -3.52
CA ILE A 31 3.76 0.48 -2.51
C ILE A 31 3.26 1.17 -1.24
N ILE A 32 2.11 0.74 -0.74
CA ILE A 32 1.56 1.12 0.56
C ILE A 32 2.00 0.09 1.61
N ASP A 33 2.61 0.55 2.70
CA ASP A 33 3.01 -0.30 3.81
C ASP A 33 1.88 -0.48 4.84
N LEU A 34 1.26 -1.67 4.84
CA LEU A 34 0.19 -2.04 5.77
C LEU A 34 0.70 -2.81 7.00
N ARG A 35 1.99 -3.14 7.08
CA ARG A 35 2.53 -4.10 8.07
C ARG A 35 2.33 -3.67 9.51
N HIS A 36 2.31 -2.35 9.75
CA HIS A 36 2.07 -1.77 11.06
C HIS A 36 0.68 -2.08 11.62
N PHE A 37 -0.31 -2.37 10.76
CA PHE A 37 -1.68 -2.69 11.19
C PHE A 37 -1.81 -4.08 11.82
N LYS A 38 -0.88 -5.00 11.52
CA LYS A 38 -0.85 -6.31 12.17
C LYS A 38 -0.65 -6.18 13.68
N VAL A 39 0.26 -5.30 14.10
CA VAL A 39 0.56 -5.09 15.52
C VAL A 39 -0.48 -4.19 16.19
N SER A 40 -0.94 -3.13 15.51
CA SER A 40 -1.85 -2.16 16.13
C SER A 40 -3.30 -2.62 16.19
N ALA A 41 -3.75 -3.43 15.22
CA ALA A 41 -5.16 -3.81 15.05
C ALA A 41 -5.38 -5.29 14.69
N GLY A 42 -4.32 -6.09 14.52
CA GLY A 42 -4.46 -7.47 14.05
C GLY A 42 -4.92 -7.59 12.60
N ILE A 43 -4.76 -6.53 11.80
CA ILE A 43 -5.22 -6.48 10.41
C ILE A 43 -4.09 -6.85 9.46
N GLU A 44 -4.42 -7.74 8.53
CA GLU A 44 -3.51 -8.26 7.52
C GLU A 44 -3.81 -7.64 6.13
N PRO A 45 -2.85 -7.63 5.18
CA PRO A 45 -3.07 -7.06 3.85
C PRO A 45 -4.29 -7.65 3.10
N GLU A 46 -4.59 -8.94 3.27
CA GLU A 46 -5.74 -9.61 2.66
C GLU A 46 -7.08 -9.08 3.20
N ASP A 47 -7.12 -8.64 4.46
CA ASP A 47 -8.33 -8.06 5.04
C ASP A 47 -8.66 -6.74 4.34
N VAL A 48 -7.65 -5.92 4.07
CA VAL A 48 -7.80 -4.68 3.30
C VAL A 48 -8.21 -4.98 1.87
N ALA A 49 -7.58 -5.97 1.22
CA ALA A 49 -7.93 -6.36 -0.15
C ALA A 49 -9.36 -6.88 -0.29
N LYS A 50 -9.83 -7.70 0.65
CA LYS A 50 -11.21 -8.18 0.71
C LYS A 50 -12.17 -7.05 1.04
N ARG A 51 -11.81 -6.16 1.97
CA ARG A 51 -12.64 -5.02 2.34
C ARG A 51 -12.83 -4.05 1.17
N LEU A 52 -11.83 -3.87 0.30
CA LEU A 52 -11.98 -3.08 -0.93
C LEU A 52 -13.09 -3.61 -1.86
N MET A 53 -13.36 -4.91 -1.85
CA MET A 53 -14.45 -5.51 -2.63
C MET A 53 -15.82 -4.99 -2.18
N ASP A 54 -16.01 -4.76 -0.88
CA ASP A 54 -17.24 -4.16 -0.34
C ASP A 54 -17.46 -2.72 -0.82
N TYR A 55 -16.37 -2.03 -1.21
CA TYR A 55 -16.40 -0.70 -1.82
C TYR A 55 -16.44 -0.75 -3.37
N GLY A 56 -16.55 -1.93 -3.96
CA GLY A 56 -16.62 -2.11 -5.41
C GLY A 56 -15.26 -2.08 -6.13
N PHE A 57 -14.15 -2.24 -5.41
CA PHE A 57 -12.81 -2.26 -5.98
C PHE A 57 -12.18 -3.65 -5.93
N HIS A 58 -11.51 -4.04 -7.02
CA HIS A 58 -10.59 -5.17 -6.99
C HIS A 58 -9.35 -4.81 -6.17
N GLY A 59 -8.86 -5.73 -5.34
CA GLY A 59 -7.63 -5.52 -4.57
C GLY A 59 -6.40 -5.28 -5.46
N PRO A 60 -5.40 -4.51 -5.02
CA PRO A 60 -4.15 -4.34 -5.77
C PRO A 60 -3.30 -5.62 -5.74
N THR A 61 -2.12 -5.59 -6.36
CA THR A 61 -1.10 -6.65 -6.19
C THR A 61 -0.72 -6.77 -4.72
N MET A 62 -0.78 -7.99 -4.19
CA MET A 62 -0.56 -8.27 -2.77
C MET A 62 0.75 -9.01 -2.54
N SER A 63 1.46 -8.64 -1.47
CA SER A 63 2.63 -9.36 -0.92
C SER A 63 3.77 -9.65 -1.91
N TRP A 64 3.91 -8.80 -2.92
CA TRP A 64 5.03 -8.78 -3.86
C TRP A 64 5.25 -7.33 -4.31
N PRO A 65 6.50 -6.84 -4.45
CA PRO A 65 7.77 -7.51 -4.17
C PRO A 65 8.13 -7.55 -2.68
N VAL A 66 7.33 -6.92 -1.82
CA VAL A 66 7.56 -6.85 -0.37
C VAL A 66 6.66 -7.87 0.32
N PRO A 67 7.22 -8.80 1.13
CA PRO A 67 6.43 -9.78 1.85
C PRO A 67 5.53 -9.14 2.91
N ARG A 68 4.54 -9.92 3.37
CA ARG A 68 3.54 -9.45 4.34
C ARG A 68 4.13 -9.11 5.71
N ASP A 69 5.20 -9.78 6.09
CA ASP A 69 5.80 -9.71 7.41
C ASP A 69 7.29 -9.38 7.27
N ILE A 70 7.87 -8.81 8.34
CA ILE A 70 9.31 -8.54 8.41
C ILE A 70 10.10 -9.83 8.68
N ASN A 71 9.42 -10.89 9.13
CA ASN A 71 10.02 -12.17 9.54
C ASN A 71 9.73 -13.33 8.56
N ASP A 72 9.09 -13.05 7.43
CA ASP A 72 8.86 -14.04 6.36
C ASP A 72 10.06 -14.15 5.42
#